data_AF-A0A7S2I7U4-F1
#
_entry.id   AF-A0A7S2I7U4-F1
#
_cell.length_a   1.000
_cell.length_b   1.000
_cell.length_c   1.000
_cell.angle_alpha   90.00
_cell.angle_beta   90.00
_cell.angle_gamma   90.00
#
_symmetry.space_group_name_H-M   'P 1'
#
loop_
_entity.id
_entity.type
_entity.pdbx_description
1 polymer ?
#
loop_
_entity_poly.entity_id
_entity_poly.type
_entity_poly.pdbx_seq_one_letter_code
_entity_poly.pdbx_strand_id
1 'polypeptide(L)'
;QVYGFYDECLRKYGNASAWRHCVSCFDTFSLAAIIDSRVLCVHGGLSPDVRTLDQIRAIDRQQEIPHEGAFCDLVWSDPEDITTPWQISPRGAGYLFGSRVTDEFNYVNRLDLIARAHQLVMEGKRYHFPNRNLVTVWSAPNYCYR
;
A
#
# COMPACT_ATOMS: atom_id res chain seq x y z
N GLN A 1 14.34 -11.00 7.69
CA GLN A 1 15.22 -11.13 6.50
C GLN A 1 15.14 -9.83 5.73
N VAL A 2 16.26 -9.26 5.30
CA VAL A 2 16.28 -8.04 4.46
C VAL A 2 16.14 -8.46 3.00
N TYR A 3 15.34 -7.72 2.22
CA TYR A 3 14.93 -8.09 0.87
C TYR A 3 15.91 -7.58 -0.20
N GLY A 4 16.99 -8.32 -0.46
CA GLY A 4 17.80 -8.47 -1.70
C GLY A 4 18.33 -7.27 -2.53
N PHE A 5 17.66 -6.12 -2.57
CA PHE A 5 17.97 -5.02 -3.52
C PHE A 5 19.34 -4.38 -3.27
N TYR A 6 19.74 -4.22 -2.00
CA TYR A 6 21.07 -3.75 -1.63
C TYR A 6 22.18 -4.68 -2.14
N ASP A 7 22.03 -5.99 -1.89
CA ASP A 7 23.00 -7.01 -2.30
C ASP A 7 23.11 -7.10 -3.83
N GLU A 8 21.98 -6.92 -4.54
CA GLU A 8 21.98 -6.84 -5.99
C GLU A 8 22.77 -5.64 -6.51
N CYS A 9 22.56 -4.44 -5.93
CA CYS A 9 23.30 -3.25 -6.30
C CYS A 9 24.79 -3.43 -6.04
N LEU A 10 25.16 -3.96 -4.87
CA LEU A 10 26.56 -4.19 -4.51
C LEU A 10 27.23 -5.18 -5.46
N ARG A 11 26.54 -6.28 -5.78
CA ARG A 11 27.04 -7.32 -6.70
C ARG A 11 27.18 -6.82 -8.14
N LYS A 12 26.24 -6.01 -8.64
CA LYS A 12 26.25 -5.52 -10.03
C LYS A 12 27.19 -4.33 -10.25
N TYR A 13 27.32 -3.44 -9.27
CA TYR A 13 28.04 -2.17 -9.43
C TYR A 13 29.32 -2.07 -8.60
N GLY A 14 29.63 -3.08 -7.77
CA GLY A 14 30.84 -3.15 -6.95
C GLY A 14 30.87 -2.19 -5.75
N ASN A 15 29.82 -1.40 -5.55
CA ASN A 15 29.67 -0.47 -4.42
C ASN A 15 28.19 -0.09 -4.21
N ALA A 16 27.91 0.64 -3.12
CA ALA A 16 26.55 1.03 -2.73
C ALA A 16 26.00 2.30 -3.43
N SER A 17 26.73 2.90 -4.38
CA SER A 17 26.33 4.16 -5.02
C SER A 17 24.98 4.05 -5.72
N ALA A 18 24.77 3.00 -6.52
CA ALA A 18 23.50 2.78 -7.21
C ALA A 18 22.32 2.68 -6.22
N TRP A 19 22.50 1.90 -5.13
CA TRP A 19 21.49 1.77 -4.09
C TRP A 19 21.14 3.11 -3.43
N ARG A 20 22.14 3.94 -3.07
CA ARG A 20 21.91 5.26 -2.47
C ARG A 20 21.11 6.19 -3.39
N HIS A 21 21.44 6.22 -4.68
CA HIS A 21 20.69 7.03 -5.65
C HIS A 21 19.25 6.52 -5.81
N CYS A 22 19.04 5.20 -5.83
CA CYS A 22 17.70 4.62 -5.89
C CYS A 22 16.87 4.95 -4.65
N VAL A 23 17.41 4.79 -3.44
CA VAL A 23 16.70 5.14 -2.20
C VAL A 23 16.33 6.62 -2.17
N SER A 24 17.26 7.51 -2.50
CA SER A 24 16.95 8.95 -2.62
C SER A 24 15.87 9.24 -3.67
N CYS A 25 15.77 8.43 -4.72
CA CYS A 25 14.69 8.54 -5.70
C CYS A 25 13.35 8.01 -5.14
N PHE A 26 13.36 6.91 -4.38
CA PHE A 26 12.17 6.34 -3.76
C PHE A 26 11.48 7.31 -2.80
N ASP A 27 12.25 8.09 -2.04
CA ASP A 27 11.72 9.14 -1.14
C ASP A 27 10.89 10.20 -1.89
N THR A 28 11.06 10.34 -3.21
CA THR A 28 10.30 11.30 -4.01
C THR A 28 8.99 10.74 -4.59
N PHE A 29 8.78 9.42 -4.50
CA PHE A 29 7.63 8.76 -5.11
C PHE A 29 6.31 9.25 -4.51
N SER A 30 5.26 9.21 -5.33
CA SER A 30 3.91 9.54 -4.87
C SER A 30 3.34 8.38 -4.05
N LEU A 31 2.63 8.70 -2.96
CA LEU A 31 2.01 7.70 -2.09
C LEU A 31 0.75 7.08 -2.68
N ALA A 32 0.02 7.89 -3.44
CA ALA A 32 -1.27 7.54 -4.00
C ALA A 32 -1.50 8.23 -5.33
N ALA A 33 -2.42 7.69 -6.12
CA ALA A 33 -2.93 8.33 -7.33
C ALA A 33 -4.46 8.32 -7.32
N ILE A 34 -5.05 9.32 -7.97
CA ILE A 34 -6.49 9.41 -8.19
C ILE A 34 -6.75 9.37 -9.69
N ILE A 35 -7.53 8.39 -10.15
CA ILE A 35 -7.93 8.26 -11.55
C ILE A 35 -9.36 8.75 -11.71
N ASP A 36 -9.57 9.68 -12.63
CA ASP A 36 -10.88 10.29 -12.96
C ASP A 36 -11.67 10.81 -11.75
N SER A 37 -10.98 11.17 -10.66
CA SER A 37 -11.60 11.56 -9.38
C SER A 37 -12.49 10.47 -8.75
N ARG A 38 -12.36 9.21 -9.18
CA ARG A 38 -13.23 8.09 -8.76
C ARG A 38 -12.48 6.89 -8.23
N VAL A 39 -11.23 6.68 -8.65
CA VAL A 39 -10.44 5.51 -8.21
C VAL A 39 -9.21 5.96 -7.44
N LEU A 40 -9.10 5.54 -6.18
CA LEU A 40 -7.90 5.72 -5.38
C LEU A 40 -6.96 4.53 -5.60
N CYS A 41 -5.72 4.80 -6.00
CA CYS A 41 -4.66 3.81 -6.10
C CYS A 41 -3.65 4.01 -4.97
N VAL A 42 -3.41 2.96 -4.17
CA VAL A 42 -2.38 2.92 -3.11
C VAL A 42 -1.64 1.59 -3.16
N HIS A 43 -0.43 1.49 -2.60
CA HIS A 43 0.27 0.20 -2.57
C HIS A 43 -0.35 -0.76 -1.54
N GLY A 44 -0.40 -0.30 -0.29
CA GLY A 44 -0.91 -1.00 0.87
C GLY A 44 -2.42 -0.88 0.96
N GLY A 45 -2.93 -0.04 1.84
CA GLY A 45 -4.36 0.04 2.11
C GLY A 45 -4.75 1.33 2.79
N LEU A 46 -5.80 1.28 3.61
CA LEU A 46 -6.29 2.44 4.34
C LEU A 46 -5.59 2.59 5.70
N SER A 47 -5.70 3.77 6.30
CA SER A 47 -5.16 4.11 7.62
C SER A 47 -6.26 4.61 8.56
N PRO A 48 -6.26 4.26 9.85
CA PRO A 48 -7.16 4.87 10.83
C PRO A 48 -6.97 6.39 10.98
N ASP A 49 -5.78 6.91 10.65
CA ASP A 49 -5.44 8.34 10.73
C ASP A 49 -5.84 9.12 9.47
N VAL A 50 -6.27 8.42 8.41
CA VAL A 50 -6.62 9.01 7.12
C VAL A 50 -8.08 8.71 6.78
N ARG A 51 -8.93 9.73 6.89
CA ARG A 51 -10.33 9.70 6.48
C ARG A 51 -10.58 10.37 5.14
N THR A 52 -9.74 11.32 4.73
CA THR A 52 -9.93 12.08 3.48
C THR A 52 -8.71 12.06 2.57
N LEU A 53 -8.94 12.25 1.27
CA LEU A 53 -7.88 12.41 0.27
C LEU A 53 -6.96 13.61 0.57
N ASP A 54 -7.48 14.67 1.19
CA ASP A 54 -6.68 15.84 1.56
C ASP A 54 -5.67 15.51 2.67
N GLN A 55 -6.00 14.60 3.59
CA GLN A 55 -5.04 14.14 4.58
C GLN A 55 -3.87 13.39 3.94
N ILE A 56 -4.11 12.61 2.88
CA ILE A 56 -3.04 11.96 2.10
C ILE A 56 -2.11 13.00 1.47
N ARG A 57 -2.67 14.08 0.90
CA ARG A 57 -1.90 15.17 0.27
C ARG A 57 -1.03 15.93 1.25
N ALA A 58 -1.42 15.97 2.53
CA ALA A 58 -0.70 16.68 3.58
C ALA A 58 0.46 15.86 4.19
N ILE A 59 0.62 14.58 3.82
CA ILE A 59 1.71 13.74 4.32
C ILE A 59 3.05 14.23 3.75
N ASP A 60 3.99 14.54 4.64
CA ASP A 60 5.38 14.69 4.25
C ASP A 60 5.95 13.31 3.89
N ARG A 61 6.13 13.07 2.59
CA ARG A 61 6.56 11.79 2.06
C ARG A 61 8.06 11.73 1.73
N GLN A 62 8.77 12.87 1.77
CA GLN A 62 10.17 12.96 1.35
C GLN A 62 11.11 12.48 2.46
N GLN A 63 10.89 11.23 2.88
CA GLN A 63 11.57 10.57 3.98
C GLN A 63 11.44 9.06 3.83
N GLU A 64 12.29 8.33 4.55
CA GLU A 64 12.11 6.89 4.75
C GLU A 64 10.73 6.61 5.35
N ILE A 65 10.12 5.49 4.96
CA ILE A 65 8.79 5.10 5.46
C ILE A 65 8.87 4.94 6.98
N PRO A 66 8.09 5.71 7.77
CA PRO A 66 8.07 5.56 9.21
C PRO A 66 7.59 4.16 9.65
N HIS A 67 7.89 3.77 10.89
CA HIS A 67 7.42 2.50 11.43
C HIS A 67 5.91 2.48 11.76
N GLU A 68 5.28 3.65 11.91
CA GLU A 68 3.87 3.82 12.24
C GLU A 68 3.26 5.08 11.61
N GLY A 69 1.94 5.20 11.68
CA GLY A 69 1.17 6.34 11.20
C GLY A 69 0.79 6.27 9.71
N ALA A 70 0.09 7.31 9.25
CA ALA A 70 -0.56 7.36 7.94
C ALA A 70 0.32 6.93 6.75
N PHE A 71 1.58 7.36 6.68
CA PHE A 71 2.48 6.96 5.60
C PHE A 71 2.77 5.44 5.64
N CYS A 72 3.11 4.90 6.82
CA CYS A 72 3.32 3.47 7.01
C CYS A 72 2.08 2.67 6.56
N ASP A 73 0.91 3.04 7.08
CA ASP A 73 -0.34 2.33 6.84
C ASP A 73 -0.75 2.29 5.36
N LEU A 74 -0.59 3.41 4.64
CA LEU A 74 -0.91 3.49 3.20
C LEU A 74 -0.05 2.53 2.35
N VAL A 75 1.11 2.11 2.87
CA VAL A 75 2.02 1.16 2.21
C VAL A 75 1.89 -0.26 2.75
N TRP A 76 1.45 -0.45 4.01
CA TRP A 76 1.48 -1.76 4.70
C TRP A 76 0.12 -2.37 5.07
N SER A 77 -0.96 -1.59 5.10
CA SER A 77 -2.27 -2.08 5.52
C SER A 77 -2.89 -3.05 4.51
N ASP A 78 -3.72 -3.98 5.01
CA ASP A 78 -4.34 -5.05 4.24
C ASP A 78 -5.86 -5.14 4.46
N PRO A 79 -6.66 -5.41 3.41
CA PRO A 79 -8.06 -5.79 3.57
C PRO A 79 -8.15 -7.20 4.17
N GLU A 80 -9.07 -7.40 5.12
CA GLU A 80 -9.39 -8.71 5.71
C GLU A 80 -10.85 -8.76 6.18
N ASP A 81 -11.45 -9.95 6.22
CA ASP A 81 -12.81 -10.17 6.72
C ASP A 81 -12.85 -10.15 8.26
N ILE A 82 -12.58 -8.98 8.83
CA ILE A 82 -12.58 -8.73 10.28
C ILE A 82 -13.94 -8.16 10.75
N THR A 83 -14.33 -8.51 11.98
CA THR A 83 -15.57 -8.01 12.61
C THR A 83 -15.42 -6.63 13.23
N THR A 84 -14.19 -6.25 13.60
CA THR A 84 -13.85 -4.91 14.07
C THR A 84 -13.44 -4.01 12.90
N PRO A 85 -13.49 -2.67 13.03
CA PRO A 85 -13.12 -1.79 11.91
C PRO A 85 -11.64 -1.91 11.54
N TRP A 86 -10.79 -2.02 12.56
CA TRP A 86 -9.35 -2.10 12.44
C TRP A 86 -8.83 -3.23 13.34
N GLN A 87 -7.75 -3.88 12.91
CA GLN A 87 -6.92 -4.76 13.74
C GLN A 87 -5.45 -4.52 13.43
N ILE A 88 -4.56 -4.82 14.37
CA ILE A 88 -3.12 -4.70 14.15
C ILE A 88 -2.70 -5.74 13.10
N SER A 89 -1.91 -5.30 12.11
CA SER A 89 -1.41 -6.18 11.07
C SER A 89 -0.44 -7.22 11.64
N PRO A 90 -0.58 -8.52 11.30
CA PRO A 90 0.40 -9.54 11.68
C PRO A 90 1.76 -9.35 10.99
N ARG A 91 1.87 -8.41 10.03
CA ARG A 91 3.14 -8.03 9.39
C ARG A 91 4.07 -7.25 10.31
N GLY A 92 3.55 -6.70 11.42
CA GLY A 92 4.29 -5.80 12.31
C GLY A 92 4.32 -4.34 11.84
N ALA A 93 3.58 -3.99 10.80
CA ALA A 93 3.38 -2.63 10.29
C ALA A 93 2.00 -2.52 9.61
N GLY A 94 1.34 -1.37 9.72
CA GLY A 94 0.00 -1.14 9.20
C GLY A 94 -1.12 -1.84 9.97
N TYR A 95 -2.32 -1.82 9.39
CA TYR A 95 -3.53 -2.40 9.96
C TYR A 95 -4.24 -3.35 9.00
N LEU A 96 -5.02 -4.27 9.56
CA LEU A 96 -6.08 -4.94 8.84
C LEU A 96 -7.34 -4.07 8.88
N PHE A 97 -8.05 -3.97 7.76
CA PHE A 97 -9.30 -3.21 7.66
C PHE A 97 -10.39 -3.98 6.91
N GLY A 98 -11.64 -3.82 7.37
CA GLY A 98 -12.79 -4.54 6.83
C GLY A 98 -13.60 -3.76 5.78
N SER A 99 -14.69 -4.38 5.34
CA SER A 99 -15.64 -3.81 4.38
C SER A 99 -16.19 -2.46 4.82
N ARG A 100 -16.54 -2.32 6.11
CA ARG A 100 -17.12 -1.08 6.64
C ARG A 100 -16.19 0.12 6.49
N VAL A 101 -14.89 -0.06 6.75
CA VAL A 101 -13.88 1.01 6.58
C VAL A 101 -13.74 1.39 5.11
N THR A 102 -13.74 0.39 4.24
CA THR A 102 -13.67 0.59 2.78
C THR A 102 -14.87 1.38 2.27
N ASP A 103 -16.08 0.99 2.69
CA ASP A 103 -17.33 1.63 2.31
C ASP A 103 -17.38 3.09 2.80
N GLU A 104 -17.02 3.33 4.07
CA GLU A 104 -17.00 4.67 4.66
C GLU A 104 -16.00 5.58 3.94
N PHE A 105 -14.78 5.10 3.71
CA PHE A 105 -13.75 5.88 3.05
C PHE A 105 -14.16 6.24 1.62
N ASN A 106 -14.70 5.28 0.87
CA ASN A 106 -15.18 5.51 -0.49
C ASN A 106 -16.34 6.52 -0.50
N TYR A 107 -17.29 6.38 0.41
CA TYR A 107 -18.42 7.30 0.53
C TYR A 107 -17.99 8.74 0.84
N VAL A 108 -17.13 8.92 1.86
CA VAL A 108 -16.63 10.25 2.27
C VAL A 108 -15.87 10.94 1.13
N ASN A 109 -15.09 10.17 0.36
CA ASN A 109 -14.23 10.70 -0.69
C ASN A 109 -14.85 10.65 -2.09
N ARG A 110 -16.11 10.21 -2.21
CA ARG A 110 -16.85 10.05 -3.48
C ARG A 110 -16.10 9.17 -4.49
N LEU A 111 -15.48 8.11 -3.98
CA LEU A 111 -14.77 7.12 -4.78
C LEU A 111 -15.68 5.94 -5.09
N ASP A 112 -15.48 5.36 -6.27
CA ASP A 112 -16.17 4.16 -6.70
C ASP A 112 -15.33 2.90 -6.38
N LEU A 113 -14.01 3.03 -6.33
CA LEU A 113 -13.08 1.91 -6.14
C LEU A 113 -11.77 2.34 -5.48
N ILE A 114 -11.25 1.48 -4.61
CA ILE A 114 -9.84 1.50 -4.18
C ILE A 114 -9.09 0.37 -4.91
N ALA A 115 -8.04 0.73 -5.65
CA ALA A 115 -7.13 -0.22 -6.28
C ALA A 115 -5.83 -0.30 -5.47
N ARG A 116 -5.42 -1.52 -5.12
CA ARG A 116 -4.22 -1.77 -4.33
C ARG A 116 -3.39 -2.95 -4.82
N ALA A 117 -2.22 -3.17 -4.23
CA ALA A 117 -1.33 -4.28 -4.55
C ALA A 117 -0.97 -5.11 -3.29
N HIS A 118 0.33 -5.32 -3.04
CA HIS A 118 0.95 -5.78 -1.77
C HIS A 118 0.60 -7.19 -1.24
N GLN A 119 -0.64 -7.67 -1.36
CA GLN A 119 -1.00 -9.07 -1.10
C GLN A 119 -0.92 -9.91 -2.37
N LEU A 120 -0.31 -11.10 -2.25
CA LEU A 120 -0.37 -12.12 -3.29
C LEU A 120 -1.82 -12.59 -3.44
N VAL A 121 -2.30 -12.62 -4.69
CA VAL A 121 -3.59 -13.18 -5.07
C VAL A 121 -3.37 -14.13 -6.23
N MET A 122 -3.94 -15.34 -6.14
CA MET A 122 -3.63 -16.45 -7.05
C MET A 122 -4.04 -16.15 -8.49
N GLU A 123 -5.15 -15.44 -8.66
CA GLU A 123 -5.73 -15.09 -9.97
C GLU A 123 -5.11 -13.82 -10.56
N GLY A 124 -4.08 -13.25 -9.93
CA GLY A 124 -3.45 -11.98 -10.32
C GLY A 124 -4.29 -10.74 -10.02
N LYS A 125 -5.60 -10.89 -9.77
CA LYS A 125 -6.44 -9.86 -9.17
C LYS A 125 -7.56 -10.45 -8.32
N ARG A 126 -7.98 -9.73 -7.28
CA ARG A 126 -9.10 -10.12 -6.41
C ARG A 126 -9.90 -8.89 -6.01
N TYR A 127 -11.21 -8.94 -6.21
CA TYR A 127 -12.11 -7.99 -5.55
C TYR A 127 -12.38 -8.46 -4.13
N HIS A 128 -12.31 -7.53 -3.18
CA HIS A 128 -12.58 -7.79 -1.77
C HIS A 128 -13.98 -7.32 -1.41
N PHE A 129 -14.51 -7.94 -0.35
CA PHE A 129 -15.81 -7.65 0.24
C PHE A 129 -17.02 -7.79 -0.73
N PRO A 130 -18.26 -7.86 -0.20
CA PRO A 130 -19.45 -8.02 -1.04
C PRO A 130 -19.66 -6.88 -2.06
N ASN A 131 -19.32 -5.64 -1.70
CA ASN A 131 -19.52 -4.46 -2.54
C ASN A 131 -18.51 -4.34 -3.69
N ARG A 132 -17.42 -5.12 -3.67
CA ARG A 132 -16.37 -5.13 -4.71
C ARG A 132 -15.81 -3.73 -5.03
N ASN A 133 -15.81 -2.85 -4.04
CA ASN A 133 -15.30 -1.48 -4.10
C ASN A 133 -13.84 -1.37 -3.62
N LEU A 134 -13.17 -2.51 -3.46
CA LEU A 134 -11.73 -2.62 -3.29
C LEU A 134 -11.19 -3.79 -4.13
N VAL A 135 -10.08 -3.57 -4.82
CA VAL A 135 -9.41 -4.60 -5.63
C VAL A 135 -7.93 -4.68 -5.30
N THR A 136 -7.42 -5.89 -5.11
CA THR A 136 -5.97 -6.18 -5.11
C THR A 136 -5.56 -6.64 -6.50
N VAL A 137 -4.47 -6.07 -7.01
CA VAL A 137 -3.81 -6.48 -8.26
C VAL A 137 -2.40 -6.93 -7.93
N TRP A 138 -2.02 -8.09 -8.47
CA TRP A 138 -0.70 -8.68 -8.30
C TRP A 138 -0.11 -9.03 -9.66
N SER A 139 1.06 -8.44 -9.95
CA SER A 139 1.65 -8.49 -11.30
C SER A 139 2.95 -9.31 -11.38
N ALA A 140 3.31 -10.04 -10.32
CA ALA A 140 4.47 -10.93 -10.29
C ALA A 140 4.03 -12.41 -10.33
N PRO A 141 3.84 -13.01 -11.53
CA PRO A 141 3.42 -14.40 -11.65
C PRO A 141 4.52 -15.35 -11.13
N ASN A 142 4.11 -16.51 -10.61
CA ASN A 142 5.03 -17.51 -10.03
C ASN A 142 5.99 -16.87 -9.00
N TYR A 143 5.41 -16.15 -8.04
CA TYR A 143 6.15 -15.26 -7.16
C TYR A 143 7.23 -16.02 -6.40
N CYS A 144 8.49 -15.55 -6.53
CA CYS A 144 9.67 -16.18 -5.95
C CYS A 144 9.90 -17.64 -6.38
N TYR A 145 9.29 -18.09 -7.48
CA TYR A 145 9.35 -19.47 -7.98
C TYR A 145 8.90 -20.51 -6.94
N ARG A 146 7.87 -20.16 -6.15
CA ARG A 146 7.27 -20.98 -5.10
C ARG A 146 5.76 -21.11 -5.28
#